data_AF-A0A256CVL8-F1
#
_entry.id   AF-A0A256CVL8-F1
#
_cell.length_a   1.000
_cell.length_b   1.000
_cell.length_c   1.000
_cell.angle_alpha   90.00
_cell.angle_beta   90.00
_cell.angle_gamma   90.00
#
_symmetry.space_group_name_H-M   'P 1'
#
loop_
_entity.id
_entity.type
_entity.pdbx_description
1 polymer ?
#
loop_
_entity_poly.entity_id
_entity_poly.type
_entity_poly.pdbx_seq_one_letter_code
_entity_poly.pdbx_strand_id
1 'polypeptide(L)'
;MKTGKNKNILIALLLTVFVIGLIVFISILGGFHDTKTIKFPTQYQATEYIEKGWIPPDIPENATNILLSYDLDTNVINGSFQSTQEDIRKFKENLVESEKEEFIHKTRILNPDFQSIVGSFLHRDISFYKNERYFFVIEDHTIYFFSLHP
;
A
#
# COMPACT_ATOMS: atom_id res chain seq x y z
N MET A 1 -21.77 28.65 51.92
CA MET A 1 -21.72 27.42 51.09
C MET A 1 -21.71 27.80 49.60
N LYS A 2 -20.53 28.03 48.99
CA LYS A 2 -20.37 28.30 47.53
C LYS A 2 -19.14 27.59 46.93
N THR A 3 -18.54 26.65 47.66
CA THR A 3 -17.30 25.96 47.28
C THR A 3 -17.53 24.79 46.31
N GLY A 4 -18.73 24.19 46.29
CA GLY A 4 -19.06 23.08 45.36
C GLY A 4 -19.18 23.50 43.90
N LYS A 5 -19.76 24.69 43.63
CA LYS A 5 -19.95 25.20 42.27
C LYS A 5 -18.60 25.49 41.57
N ASN A 6 -17.64 26.04 42.31
CA ASN A 6 -16.31 26.36 41.78
C ASN A 6 -15.48 25.09 41.51
N LYS A 7 -15.62 24.05 42.34
CA LYS A 7 -14.98 22.75 42.10
C LYS A 7 -15.54 22.07 40.85
N ASN A 8 -16.86 22.11 40.64
CA ASN A 8 -17.48 21.53 39.46
C ASN A 8 -17.06 22.26 38.16
N ILE A 9 -16.91 23.59 38.22
CA ILE A 9 -16.39 24.39 37.10
C ILE A 9 -14.93 24.04 36.80
N LEU A 10 -14.10 23.89 37.83
CA LEU A 10 -12.69 23.50 37.67
C LEU A 10 -12.55 22.10 37.05
N ILE A 11 -13.36 21.15 37.51
CA ILE A 11 -13.39 19.78 36.99
C ILE A 11 -13.84 19.77 35.52
N ALA A 12 -14.87 20.55 35.18
CA ALA A 12 -15.34 20.68 33.80
C ALA A 12 -14.25 21.27 32.88
N LEU A 13 -13.52 22.30 33.34
CA LEU A 13 -12.41 22.88 32.58
C LEU A 13 -11.28 21.87 32.33
N LEU A 14 -10.90 21.10 33.36
CA LEU A 14 -9.86 20.08 33.22
C LEU A 14 -10.27 18.95 32.26
N LEU A 15 -11.54 18.52 32.32
CA LEU A 15 -12.08 17.53 31.38
C LEU A 15 -12.08 18.06 29.94
N THR A 16 -12.47 19.31 29.71
CA THR A 16 -12.44 19.91 28.38
C THR A 16 -11.02 19.97 27.83
N VAL A 17 -10.04 20.38 28.63
CA VAL A 17 -8.62 20.40 28.21
C VAL A 17 -8.11 19.00 27.89
N PHE A 18 -8.49 18.00 28.71
CA PHE A 18 -8.12 16.60 28.46
C PHE A 18 -8.72 16.07 27.15
N VAL A 19 -10.01 16.35 26.89
CA VAL A 19 -10.68 15.95 25.65
C VAL A 19 -10.07 16.63 24.43
N ILE A 20 -9.77 17.93 24.50
CA ILE A 20 -9.08 18.63 23.42
C ILE A 20 -7.69 18.03 23.19
N GLY A 21 -6.94 17.76 24.25
CA GLY A 21 -5.63 17.11 24.17
C GLY A 21 -5.70 15.73 23.52
N LEU A 22 -6.72 14.94 23.85
CA LEU A 22 -6.96 13.62 23.24
C LEU A 22 -7.32 13.73 21.76
N ILE A 23 -8.17 14.69 21.38
CA ILE A 23 -8.52 14.94 19.97
C ILE A 23 -7.27 15.31 19.17
N VAL A 24 -6.46 16.25 19.67
CA VAL A 24 -5.21 16.65 19.01
C VAL A 24 -4.24 15.49 18.91
N PHE A 25 -4.09 14.69 19.96
CA PHE A 25 -3.24 13.49 19.95
C PHE A 25 -3.70 12.47 18.91
N ILE A 26 -5.00 12.20 18.81
CA ILE A 26 -5.58 11.31 17.79
C ILE A 26 -5.39 11.91 16.39
N SER A 27 -5.55 13.23 16.20
CA SER A 27 -5.34 13.88 14.91
C SER A 27 -3.87 13.83 14.45
N ILE A 28 -2.91 13.91 15.36
CA ILE A 28 -1.48 13.77 15.04
C ILE A 28 -1.13 12.31 14.73
N LEU A 29 -1.69 11.36 15.49
CA LEU A 29 -1.52 9.92 15.22
C LEU A 29 -2.23 9.47 13.95
N GLY A 30 -3.28 10.18 13.54
CA GLY A 30 -4.04 9.91 12.32
C GLY A 30 -3.27 10.18 11.02
N GLY A 31 -2.01 10.62 11.11
CA GLY A 31 -1.01 10.60 10.03
C GLY A 31 -1.50 11.24 8.73
N PHE A 32 -1.02 12.45 8.42
CA PHE A 32 -1.01 12.89 7.03
C PHE A 32 -0.02 12.01 6.26
N HIS A 33 -0.45 10.80 5.90
CA HIS A 33 0.29 9.91 5.03
C HIS A 33 0.40 10.60 3.67
N ASP A 34 1.60 10.94 3.22
CA ASP A 34 1.83 11.44 1.86
C ASP A 34 1.80 10.26 0.87
N THR A 35 0.67 9.55 0.87
CA THR A 35 0.36 8.50 -0.07
C THR A 35 -0.02 9.14 -1.40
N LYS A 36 0.75 8.85 -2.44
CA LYS A 36 0.51 9.32 -3.80
C LYS A 36 0.11 8.15 -4.68
N THR A 37 -0.86 8.39 -5.56
CA THR A 37 -1.27 7.43 -6.57
C THR A 37 -1.13 8.05 -7.95
N ILE A 38 -0.39 7.37 -8.84
CA ILE A 38 -0.05 7.86 -10.17
C ILE A 38 -0.36 6.76 -11.18
N LYS A 39 -0.78 7.16 -12.38
CA LYS A 39 -1.08 6.27 -13.50
C LYS A 39 -0.17 6.60 -14.68
N PHE A 40 0.37 5.57 -15.31
CA PHE A 40 1.15 5.68 -16.52
C PHE A 40 0.51 4.82 -17.62
N PRO A 41 0.23 5.39 -18.80
CA PRO A 41 -0.27 4.62 -19.93
C PRO A 41 0.71 3.53 -20.40
N THR A 42 2.02 3.76 -20.30
CA THR A 42 3.08 2.88 -20.80
C THR A 42 4.27 2.80 -19.85
N GLN A 43 5.06 1.72 -19.95
CA GLN A 43 6.34 1.54 -19.24
C GLN A 43 7.28 2.73 -19.42
N TYR A 44 7.41 3.23 -20.66
CA TYR A 44 8.28 4.37 -20.96
C TYR A 44 7.95 5.61 -20.13
N GLN A 45 6.66 5.89 -19.89
CA GLN A 45 6.25 7.02 -19.05
C GLN A 45 6.51 6.80 -17.56
N ALA A 46 6.68 5.54 -17.15
CA ALA A 46 7.00 5.15 -15.78
C ALA A 46 8.52 5.06 -15.51
N THR A 47 9.38 5.33 -16.50
CA THR A 47 10.85 5.14 -16.41
C THR A 47 11.47 5.79 -15.17
N GLU A 48 11.13 7.05 -14.87
CA GLU A 48 11.66 7.75 -13.69
C GLU A 48 11.32 6.99 -12.38
N TYR A 49 10.15 6.36 -12.31
CA TYR A 49 9.66 5.65 -11.13
C TYR A 49 10.23 4.23 -11.03
N ILE A 50 10.58 3.64 -12.17
CA ILE A 50 11.37 2.40 -12.24
C ILE A 50 12.80 2.66 -11.76
N GLU A 51 13.44 3.74 -12.21
CA GLU A 51 14.79 4.13 -11.80
C GLU A 51 14.88 4.44 -10.30
N LYS A 52 13.84 5.07 -9.72
CA LYS A 52 13.71 5.25 -8.26
C LYS A 52 13.46 3.94 -7.51
N GLY A 53 13.19 2.85 -8.22
CA GLY A 53 12.89 1.55 -7.65
C GLY A 53 11.55 1.52 -6.93
N TRP A 54 10.58 2.34 -7.34
CA TRP A 54 9.19 2.28 -6.86
C TRP A 54 8.31 1.40 -7.77
N ILE A 55 8.79 1.10 -8.96
CA ILE A 55 8.18 0.10 -9.86
C ILE A 55 9.25 -0.98 -10.10
N PRO A 56 8.87 -2.26 -10.17
CA PRO A 56 9.81 -3.33 -10.49
C PRO A 56 10.55 -3.04 -11.82
N PRO A 57 11.88 -3.17 -11.87
CA PRO A 57 12.66 -2.85 -13.08
C PRO A 57 12.49 -3.89 -14.19
N ASP A 58 11.99 -5.07 -13.85
CA ASP A 58 11.78 -6.23 -14.69
C ASP A 58 10.39 -6.29 -15.32
N ILE A 59 9.56 -5.24 -15.19
CA ILE A 59 8.26 -5.21 -15.87
C ILE A 59 8.42 -5.26 -17.40
N PRO A 60 7.55 -5.96 -18.14
CA PRO A 60 7.60 -6.04 -19.59
C PRO A 60 7.62 -4.67 -20.29
N GLU A 61 8.34 -4.56 -21.41
CA GLU A 61 8.39 -3.32 -22.20
C GLU A 61 7.01 -2.89 -22.74
N ASN A 62 6.14 -3.87 -23.01
CA ASN A 62 4.76 -3.62 -23.43
C ASN A 62 3.80 -3.36 -22.26
N ALA A 63 4.31 -3.17 -21.04
CA ALA A 63 3.46 -2.91 -19.89
C ALA A 63 2.66 -1.62 -20.10
N THR A 64 1.36 -1.73 -19.87
CA THR A 64 0.38 -0.64 -20.01
C THR A 64 -0.46 -0.51 -18.76
N ASN A 65 -1.22 0.59 -18.66
CA ASN A 65 -2.14 0.84 -17.55
C ASN A 65 -1.47 0.65 -16.18
N ILE A 66 -0.25 1.19 -16.06
CA ILE A 66 0.56 1.04 -14.86
C ILE A 66 -0.03 1.95 -13.78
N LEU A 67 -0.39 1.36 -12.66
CA LEU A 67 -0.84 2.04 -11.45
C LEU A 67 0.25 1.91 -10.40
N LEU A 68 0.66 3.02 -9.83
CA LEU A 68 1.61 3.07 -8.72
C LEU A 68 0.95 3.81 -7.55
N SER A 69 0.96 3.19 -6.38
CA SER A 69 0.62 3.80 -5.10
C SER A 69 1.82 3.66 -4.17
N TYR A 70 2.32 4.77 -3.64
CA TYR A 70 3.48 4.76 -2.74
C TYR A 70 3.29 5.79 -1.64
N ASP A 71 3.87 5.49 -0.49
CA ASP A 71 3.87 6.35 0.69
C ASP A 71 5.32 6.75 1.00
N LEU A 72 5.59 8.05 0.95
CA LEU A 72 6.94 8.60 1.09
C LEU A 72 7.53 8.41 2.48
N ASP A 73 6.68 8.33 3.51
CA ASP A 73 7.13 8.25 4.89
C ASP A 73 7.49 6.81 5.27
N THR A 74 6.68 5.85 4.83
CA THR A 74 6.81 4.44 5.18
C THR A 74 7.61 3.65 4.16
N ASN A 75 7.81 4.17 2.94
CA ASN A 75 8.38 3.45 1.79
C ASN A 75 7.59 2.20 1.37
N VAL A 76 6.32 2.11 1.73
CA VAL A 76 5.43 1.07 1.21
C VAL A 76 5.09 1.41 -0.23
N ILE A 77 5.03 0.39 -1.09
CA ILE A 77 4.67 0.51 -2.50
C ILE A 77 3.68 -0.59 -2.85
N ASN A 78 2.59 -0.22 -3.51
CA ASN A 78 1.69 -1.16 -4.18
C ASN A 78 1.44 -0.67 -5.61
N GLY A 79 1.17 -1.59 -6.52
CA GLY A 79 0.86 -1.20 -7.88
C GLY A 79 0.32 -2.34 -8.71
N SER A 80 0.00 -2.01 -9.96
CA SER A 80 -0.37 -2.99 -10.96
C SER A 80 0.06 -2.55 -12.34
N PHE A 81 0.18 -3.48 -13.26
CA PHE A 81 0.32 -3.20 -14.69
C PHE A 81 -0.34 -4.29 -15.52
N GLN A 82 -0.62 -3.97 -16.77
CA GLN A 82 -1.16 -4.93 -17.73
C GLN A 82 -0.14 -5.28 -18.80
N SER A 83 -0.15 -6.53 -19.26
CA SER A 83 0.74 -7.01 -20.32
C SER A 83 0.08 -8.16 -21.11
N THR A 84 0.73 -8.58 -22.19
CA THR A 84 0.30 -9.74 -22.98
C THR A 84 0.56 -11.02 -22.19
N GLN A 85 -0.21 -12.08 -22.46
CA GLN A 85 0.02 -13.39 -21.82
C GLN A 85 1.43 -13.94 -22.10
N GLU A 86 1.98 -13.67 -23.30
CA GLU A 86 3.31 -14.11 -23.66
C GLU A 86 4.38 -13.47 -22.76
N ASP A 87 4.30 -12.15 -22.55
CA ASP A 87 5.31 -11.45 -21.75
C ASP A 87 5.08 -11.62 -20.26
N ILE A 88 3.83 -11.84 -19.82
CA ILE A 88 3.54 -12.31 -18.45
C ILE A 88 4.21 -13.67 -18.19
N ARG A 89 4.15 -14.59 -19.16
CA ARG A 89 4.80 -15.90 -19.02
C ARG A 89 6.31 -15.75 -18.86
N LYS A 90 6.95 -14.91 -19.68
CA LYS A 90 8.40 -14.59 -19.57
C LYS A 90 8.73 -13.91 -18.25
N PHE A 91 7.92 -12.93 -17.83
CA PHE A 91 8.08 -12.24 -16.55
C PHE A 91 8.07 -13.23 -15.38
N LYS A 92 7.10 -14.16 -15.40
CA LYS A 92 6.93 -15.20 -14.38
C LYS A 92 8.12 -16.16 -14.28
N GLU A 93 8.86 -16.41 -15.37
CA GLU A 93 10.06 -17.26 -15.36
C GLU A 93 11.18 -16.70 -14.44
N ASN A 94 11.17 -15.40 -14.16
CA ASN A 94 12.13 -14.75 -13.26
C ASN A 94 11.66 -14.68 -11.80
N LEU A 95 10.47 -15.20 -11.50
CA LEU A 95 9.88 -15.12 -10.16
C LEU A 95 9.97 -16.46 -9.44
N VAL A 96 10.02 -16.39 -8.11
CA VAL A 96 9.94 -17.54 -7.21
C VAL A 96 8.52 -17.62 -6.68
N GLU A 97 7.92 -18.81 -6.69
CA GLU A 97 6.61 -19.03 -6.06
C GLU A 97 6.71 -18.81 -4.53
N SER A 98 5.66 -18.25 -3.95
CA SER A 98 5.59 -17.92 -2.53
C SER A 98 4.35 -18.49 -1.89
N GLU A 99 4.46 -18.80 -0.60
CA GLU A 99 3.31 -19.13 0.22
C GLU A 99 2.45 -17.88 0.47
N LYS A 100 1.14 -18.12 0.56
CA LYS A 100 0.13 -17.09 0.85
C LYS A 100 0.35 -16.44 2.21
N GLU A 101 0.73 -17.22 3.21
CA GLU A 101 1.02 -16.77 4.57
C GLU A 101 2.17 -15.78 4.58
N GLU A 102 3.18 -15.99 3.75
CA GLU A 102 4.31 -15.06 3.61
C GLU A 102 3.83 -13.72 3.02
N PHE A 103 2.99 -13.77 1.99
CA PHE A 103 2.38 -12.57 1.41
C PHE A 103 1.58 -11.77 2.45
N ILE A 104 0.74 -12.44 3.26
CA ILE A 104 -0.07 -11.79 4.29
C ILE A 104 0.79 -11.08 5.33
N HIS A 105 1.88 -11.71 5.78
CA HIS A 105 2.70 -11.17 6.88
C HIS A 105 3.68 -10.09 6.45
N LYS A 106 4.15 -10.12 5.19
CA LYS A 106 5.22 -9.25 4.70
C LYS A 106 4.74 -8.12 3.79
N THR A 107 3.49 -8.13 3.32
CA THR A 107 2.94 -7.03 2.54
C THR A 107 2.24 -5.99 3.43
N ARG A 108 2.37 -4.73 3.04
CA ARG A 108 1.60 -3.62 3.59
C ARG A 108 0.80 -2.98 2.48
N ILE A 109 -0.45 -2.62 2.78
CA ILE A 109 -1.41 -2.13 1.79
C ILE A 109 -1.76 -0.67 2.08
N LEU A 110 -1.51 0.22 1.12
CA LEU A 110 -1.63 1.67 1.29
C LEU A 110 -3.02 2.23 0.99
N ASN A 111 -3.71 1.68 -0.01
CA ASN A 111 -4.95 2.26 -0.53
C ASN A 111 -6.14 1.27 -0.38
N PRO A 112 -7.34 1.74 0.01
CA PRO A 112 -8.58 0.95 0.01
C PRO A 112 -8.82 0.09 -1.25
N ASP A 113 -8.45 0.59 -2.43
CA ASP A 113 -8.58 -0.16 -3.69
C ASP A 113 -7.75 -1.45 -3.66
N PHE A 114 -6.50 -1.36 -3.21
CA PHE A 114 -5.64 -2.54 -3.03
C PHE A 114 -6.11 -3.41 -1.85
N GLN A 115 -6.72 -2.84 -0.80
CA GLN A 115 -7.26 -3.64 0.31
C GLN A 115 -8.38 -4.56 -0.16
N SER A 116 -9.30 -4.05 -1.00
CA SER A 116 -10.39 -4.84 -1.56
C SER A 116 -9.86 -5.97 -2.46
N ILE A 117 -8.91 -5.64 -3.33
CA ILE A 117 -8.28 -6.59 -4.26
C ILE A 117 -7.54 -7.69 -3.48
N VAL A 118 -6.70 -7.30 -2.53
CA VAL A 118 -5.99 -8.26 -1.66
C VAL A 118 -6.96 -9.09 -0.84
N GLY A 119 -8.03 -8.49 -0.30
CA GLY A 119 -9.09 -9.23 0.38
C GLY A 119 -9.65 -10.34 -0.52
N SER A 120 -9.88 -10.06 -1.80
CA SER A 120 -10.36 -11.07 -2.76
C SER A 120 -9.35 -12.20 -3.00
N PHE A 121 -8.06 -11.89 -3.04
CA PHE A 121 -6.98 -12.87 -3.21
C PHE A 121 -6.96 -13.90 -2.08
N LEU A 122 -7.18 -13.43 -0.86
CA LEU A 122 -7.11 -14.28 0.33
C LEU A 122 -8.26 -15.27 0.45
N HIS A 123 -9.31 -15.17 -0.35
CA HIS A 123 -10.44 -16.10 -0.34
C HIS A 123 -10.47 -17.03 -1.56
N ARG A 124 -9.46 -16.96 -2.42
CA ARG A 124 -9.37 -17.71 -3.68
C ARG A 124 -8.13 -18.59 -3.69
N ASP A 125 -8.17 -19.59 -4.57
CA ASP A 125 -7.01 -20.42 -4.90
C ASP A 125 -6.22 -19.70 -5.99
N ILE A 126 -5.23 -18.91 -5.57
CA ILE A 126 -4.33 -18.17 -6.45
C ILE A 126 -2.89 -18.38 -6.02
N SER A 127 -1.98 -18.40 -7.00
CA SER A 127 -0.55 -18.45 -6.73
C SER A 127 0.02 -17.07 -6.42
N PHE A 128 0.93 -17.03 -5.46
CA PHE A 128 1.71 -15.84 -5.12
C PHE A 128 3.14 -16.03 -5.61
N TYR A 129 3.77 -14.96 -6.06
CA TYR A 129 5.14 -14.98 -6.55
C TYR A 129 5.95 -13.86 -5.90
N LYS A 130 7.28 -13.96 -5.92
CA LYS A 130 8.16 -12.91 -5.40
C LYS A 130 9.49 -12.87 -6.15
N ASN A 131 10.13 -11.71 -6.08
CA ASN A 131 11.56 -11.56 -6.30
C ASN A 131 12.21 -10.97 -5.03
N GLU A 132 13.42 -10.42 -5.12
CA GLU A 132 14.13 -9.88 -3.95
C GLU A 132 13.45 -8.66 -3.31
N ARG A 133 12.63 -7.93 -4.08
CA ARG A 133 12.08 -6.63 -3.66
C ARG A 133 10.55 -6.57 -3.65
N TYR A 134 9.86 -7.47 -4.30
CA TYR A 134 8.42 -7.42 -4.49
C TYR A 134 7.75 -8.78 -4.37
N PHE A 135 6.53 -8.76 -3.84
CA PHE A 135 5.52 -9.78 -4.08
C PHE A 135 4.70 -9.46 -5.32
N PHE A 136 4.22 -10.51 -5.98
CA PHE A 136 3.39 -10.44 -7.16
C PHE A 136 2.19 -11.37 -7.06
N VAL A 137 1.07 -10.91 -7.58
CA VAL A 137 -0.11 -11.72 -7.88
C VAL A 137 -0.46 -11.48 -9.35
N ILE A 138 -0.68 -12.55 -10.10
CA ILE A 138 -0.94 -12.48 -11.55
C ILE A 138 -2.35 -12.99 -11.79
N GLU A 139 -3.19 -12.15 -12.40
CA GLU A 139 -4.55 -12.48 -12.81
C GLU A 139 -4.77 -12.09 -14.26
N ASP A 140 -4.99 -13.08 -15.12
CA ASP A 140 -5.19 -12.93 -16.56
C ASP A 140 -4.09 -12.09 -17.23
N HIS A 141 -4.39 -10.81 -17.49
CA HIS A 141 -3.52 -9.84 -18.14
C HIS A 141 -2.96 -8.79 -17.17
N THR A 142 -3.27 -8.89 -15.88
CA THR A 142 -2.89 -7.92 -14.85
C THR A 142 -1.94 -8.54 -13.84
N ILE A 143 -0.87 -7.83 -13.56
CA ILE A 143 0.10 -8.18 -12.52
C ILE A 143 -0.02 -7.12 -11.43
N TYR A 144 -0.28 -7.55 -10.21
CA TYR A 144 -0.24 -6.73 -9.02
C TYR A 144 1.11 -6.91 -8.34
N PHE A 145 1.74 -5.82 -7.89
CA PHE A 145 3.01 -5.86 -7.18
C PHE A 145 2.93 -5.12 -5.85
N PHE A 146 3.66 -5.63 -4.86
CA PHE A 146 3.68 -5.11 -3.49
C PHE A 146 5.12 -5.15 -2.98
N SER A 147 5.66 -4.03 -2.49
CA SER A 147 7.03 -4.02 -1.96
C SER A 147 7.17 -5.01 -0.80
N LEU A 148 8.26 -5.78 -0.83
CA LEU A 148 8.78 -6.49 0.32
C LEU A 148 9.40 -5.44 1.24
N HIS A 149 8.76 -5.20 2.38
CA HIS A 149 9.42 -4.50 3.45
C HIS A 149 10.43 -5.44 4.15
N PRO A 150 11.57 -4.94 4.64
CA PRO A 150 12.21 -5.52 5.81
C PRO A 150 11.30 -5.43 7.04
#